data_AF-A0A2Z6MAA6-F1
#
_entry.id   AF-A0A2Z6MAA6-F1
#
_cell.length_a   1.000
_cell.length_b   1.000
_cell.length_c   1.000
_cell.angle_alpha   90.00
_cell.angle_beta   90.00
_cell.angle_gamma   90.00
#
_symmetry.space_group_name_H-M   'P 1'
#
loop_
_entity.id
_entity.type
_entity.pdbx_description
1 polymer ?
#
loop_
_entity_poly.entity_id
_entity_poly.type
_entity_poly.pdbx_seq_one_letter_code
_entity_poly.pdbx_strand_id
1 'polypeptide(L)'
;MSIVQENNPKSGFRKFCKSLDSWFEYKDKGKWIEEMKASIIIAASMVATMTFTLGTNPPGGVVQVGLSDVSGLESVLDFCSNVTGICAGSAVLGILYHNGYIAFLACNTICFIASLSLIFLLVSGIPMENTFTMWLLSSCMCITITSLALTYLFAAILVTPDTIWPNYDNVFAIALIVWAAIVIVFHGVRIVRFFVRKCNCICN
;
A
#
# COMPACT_ATOMS: atom_id res chain seq x y z
N MET A 1 -17.43 52.05 20.25
CA MET A 1 -16.17 51.56 19.63
C MET A 1 -16.02 50.11 20.04
N SER A 2 -16.35 49.19 19.14
CA SER A 2 -16.41 47.75 19.39
C SER A 2 -15.00 47.17 19.52
N ILE A 3 -14.79 46.40 20.59
CA ILE A 3 -13.56 45.67 20.87
C ILE A 3 -13.44 44.55 19.82
N VAL A 4 -12.40 44.63 18.99
CA VAL A 4 -12.00 43.54 18.09
C VAL A 4 -11.44 42.41 18.97
N GLN A 5 -12.18 41.31 19.11
CA GLN A 5 -11.62 40.06 19.62
C GLN A 5 -10.61 39.53 18.61
N GLU A 6 -9.34 39.63 18.96
CA GLU A 6 -8.24 39.00 18.24
C GLU A 6 -8.32 37.48 18.43
N ASN A 7 -8.91 36.80 17.45
CA ASN A 7 -9.02 35.35 17.40
C ASN A 7 -7.64 34.71 17.21
N ASN A 8 -6.98 34.37 18.31
CA ASN A 8 -5.70 33.67 18.30
C ASN A 8 -5.85 32.20 17.82
N PRO A 9 -5.31 31.81 16.65
CA PRO A 9 -5.48 30.49 16.05
C PRO A 9 -4.86 29.35 16.89
N LYS A 10 -3.99 29.68 17.86
CA LYS A 10 -3.37 28.70 18.76
C LYS A 10 -4.35 28.11 19.79
N SER A 11 -5.44 28.79 20.15
CA SER A 11 -6.34 28.32 21.24
C SER A 11 -7.34 27.25 20.78
N GLY A 12 -7.92 27.43 19.59
CA GLY A 12 -8.87 26.48 18.99
C GLY A 12 -8.19 25.18 18.58
N PHE A 13 -7.01 25.28 17.96
CA PHE A 13 -6.21 24.12 17.58
C PHE A 13 -5.75 23.30 18.79
N ARG A 14 -5.34 23.98 19.89
CA ARG A 14 -4.95 23.31 21.14
C ARG A 14 -6.13 22.59 21.81
N LYS A 15 -7.34 23.17 21.75
CA LYS A 15 -8.57 22.53 22.23
C LYS A 15 -8.93 21.30 21.41
N PHE A 16 -8.86 21.39 20.09
CA PHE A 16 -9.10 20.26 19.19
C PHE A 16 -8.12 19.10 19.44
N CYS A 17 -6.82 19.38 19.55
CA CYS A 17 -5.82 18.35 19.85
C CYS A 17 -6.02 17.69 21.22
N LYS A 18 -6.41 18.44 22.26
CA LYS A 18 -6.72 17.88 23.58
C LYS A 18 -7.96 16.99 23.55
N SER A 19 -9.00 17.40 22.82
CA SER A 19 -10.20 16.59 22.62
C SER A 19 -9.88 15.31 21.85
N LEU A 20 -8.97 15.36 20.88
CA LEU A 20 -8.56 14.15 20.16
C LEU A 20 -7.79 13.18 21.07
N ASP A 21 -6.86 13.69 21.88
CA ASP A 21 -6.09 12.84 22.80
C ASP A 21 -6.98 12.12 23.83
N SER A 22 -7.99 12.81 24.38
CA SER A 22 -8.90 12.18 25.34
C SER A 22 -9.78 11.08 24.73
N TRP A 23 -10.04 11.12 23.42
CA TRP A 23 -10.77 10.06 22.71
C TRP A 23 -9.91 8.83 22.41
N PHE A 24 -8.59 8.98 22.35
CA PHE A 24 -7.65 7.90 22.07
C PHE A 24 -6.95 7.35 23.33
N GLU A 25 -7.28 7.88 24.51
CA GLU A 25 -6.68 7.45 25.77
C GLU A 25 -7.33 6.15 26.28
N TYR A 26 -6.78 5.02 25.83
CA TYR A 26 -7.18 3.70 26.27
C TYR A 26 -6.64 3.39 27.68
N LYS A 27 -7.50 2.88 28.56
CA LYS A 27 -7.24 2.67 30.00
C LYS A 27 -6.09 1.67 30.29
N ASP A 28 -5.72 0.85 29.30
CA ASP A 28 -4.64 -0.14 29.38
C ASP A 28 -3.79 -0.14 28.09
N LYS A 29 -3.00 0.93 27.89
CA LYS A 29 -2.21 1.16 26.67
C LYS A 29 -1.28 -0.01 26.31
N GLY A 30 -0.70 -0.68 27.31
CA GLY A 30 0.24 -1.78 27.09
C GLY A 30 -0.43 -2.98 26.44
N LYS A 31 -1.52 -3.47 27.05
CA LYS A 31 -2.31 -4.58 26.52
C LYS A 31 -2.89 -4.28 25.13
N TRP A 32 -3.38 -3.06 24.92
CA TRP A 32 -3.90 -2.63 23.62
C TRP A 32 -2.83 -2.60 22.52
N ILE A 33 -1.60 -2.15 22.83
CA ILE A 33 -0.49 -2.17 21.88
C ILE A 33 -0.13 -3.61 21.51
N GLU A 34 -0.10 -4.55 22.46
CA GLU A 34 0.21 -5.95 22.16
C GLU A 34 -0.85 -6.63 21.29
N GLU A 35 -2.13 -6.47 21.62
CA GLU A 35 -3.25 -7.00 20.83
C GLU A 35 -3.24 -6.42 19.39
N MET A 36 -2.96 -5.12 19.27
CA MET A 36 -2.89 -4.46 17.97
C MET A 36 -1.66 -4.89 17.18
N LYS A 37 -0.49 -5.06 17.81
CA LYS A 37 0.71 -5.61 17.15
C LYS A 37 0.43 -6.98 16.56
N ALA A 38 -0.19 -7.89 17.32
CA ALA A 38 -0.55 -9.22 16.83
C ALA A 38 -1.49 -9.13 15.61
N SER A 39 -2.52 -8.30 15.70
CA SER A 39 -3.49 -8.10 14.61
C SER A 39 -2.84 -7.51 13.34
N ILE A 40 -1.92 -6.55 13.49
CA ILE A 40 -1.20 -5.94 12.36
C ILE A 40 -0.26 -6.96 11.71
N ILE A 41 0.47 -7.78 12.48
CA ILE A 41 1.33 -8.84 11.92
C ILE A 41 0.49 -9.80 11.07
N ILE A 42 -0.68 -10.22 11.56
CA ILE A 42 -1.58 -11.13 10.83
C ILE A 42 -2.10 -10.48 9.54
N ALA A 43 -2.52 -9.22 9.61
CA ALA A 43 -2.97 -8.49 8.41
C ALA A 43 -1.81 -8.33 7.40
N ALA A 44 -0.61 -7.98 7.86
CA ALA A 44 0.56 -7.80 7.02
C ALA A 44 1.00 -9.11 6.37
N SER A 45 0.96 -10.24 7.09
CA SER A 45 1.27 -11.54 6.52
C SER A 45 0.27 -11.94 5.45
N MET A 46 -1.02 -11.70 5.67
CA MET A 46 -2.06 -11.93 4.66
C MET A 46 -1.84 -11.10 3.39
N VAL A 47 -1.51 -9.81 3.53
CA VAL A 47 -1.19 -8.94 2.38
C VAL A 47 0.08 -9.40 1.67
N ALA A 48 1.12 -9.80 2.41
CA ALA A 48 2.34 -10.36 1.83
C ALA A 48 2.05 -11.66 1.06
N THR A 49 1.21 -12.55 1.61
CA THR A 49 0.78 -13.77 0.91
C THR A 49 0.00 -13.44 -0.35
N MET A 50 -0.98 -12.54 -0.30
CA MET A 50 -1.76 -12.15 -1.48
C MET A 50 -0.88 -11.57 -2.58
N THR A 51 0.02 -10.64 -2.24
CA THR A 51 0.92 -10.02 -3.22
C THR A 51 1.95 -10.99 -3.77
N PHE A 52 2.45 -11.93 -2.96
CA PHE A 52 3.27 -13.04 -3.43
C PHE A 52 2.51 -13.93 -4.43
N THR A 53 1.26 -14.29 -4.11
CA THR A 53 0.42 -15.10 -5.02
C THR A 53 0.16 -14.37 -6.33
N LEU A 54 -0.13 -13.07 -6.31
CA LEU A 54 -0.33 -12.25 -7.51
C LEU A 54 0.94 -12.07 -8.35
N GLY A 55 2.11 -12.00 -7.71
CA GLY A 55 3.39 -11.88 -8.42
C GLY A 55 3.83 -13.19 -9.08
N THR A 56 3.54 -14.33 -8.45
CA THR A 56 3.90 -15.67 -8.97
C THR A 56 2.85 -16.23 -9.91
N ASN A 57 1.59 -15.84 -9.75
CA ASN A 57 0.47 -16.24 -10.58
C ASN A 57 -0.23 -14.95 -11.07
N PRO A 58 0.34 -14.29 -12.11
CA PRO A 58 -0.18 -13.02 -12.56
C PRO A 58 -1.62 -13.15 -13.04
N PRO A 59 -2.43 -12.07 -12.92
CA PRO A 59 -3.74 -12.03 -13.54
C PRO A 59 -3.62 -12.30 -15.04
N GLY A 60 -4.59 -13.03 -15.59
CA GLY A 60 -4.56 -13.50 -16.98
C GLY A 60 -3.62 -14.69 -17.24
N GLY A 61 -2.89 -15.15 -16.21
CA GLY A 61 -2.04 -16.32 -16.27
C GLY A 61 -0.74 -16.12 -17.06
N VAL A 62 -0.05 -17.23 -17.26
CA VAL A 62 1.21 -17.30 -18.01
C VAL A 62 1.03 -18.16 -19.24
N VAL A 63 1.83 -17.89 -20.26
CA VAL A 63 1.90 -18.72 -21.47
C VAL A 63 2.36 -20.13 -21.05
N GLN A 64 1.54 -21.13 -21.33
CA GLN A 64 1.85 -22.53 -21.06
C GLN A 64 2.50 -23.18 -22.27
N VAL A 65 3.25 -24.25 -22.03
CA VAL A 65 3.86 -25.06 -23.10
C VAL A 65 2.80 -25.96 -23.71
N GLY A 66 2.69 -25.94 -25.04
CA GLY A 66 1.93 -26.96 -25.76
C GLY A 66 2.72 -28.27 -25.81
N LEU A 67 2.11 -29.37 -25.33
CA LEU A 67 2.69 -30.73 -25.45
C LEU A 67 2.88 -31.17 -26.92
N SER A 68 2.27 -30.46 -27.87
CA SER A 68 2.42 -30.67 -29.31
C SER A 68 3.77 -30.19 -29.87
N ASP A 69 4.46 -29.29 -29.15
CA ASP A 69 5.74 -28.70 -29.58
C ASP A 69 6.97 -29.45 -29.02
N VAL A 70 6.75 -30.52 -28.25
CA VAL A 70 7.82 -31.29 -27.62
C VAL A 70 8.10 -32.54 -28.46
N SER A 71 8.93 -32.41 -29.50
CA SER A 71 9.39 -33.52 -30.33
C SER A 71 10.73 -34.14 -29.88
N GLY A 72 11.16 -33.89 -28.64
CA GLY A 72 12.37 -34.47 -28.05
C GLY A 72 12.81 -33.79 -26.75
N LEU A 73 13.86 -34.29 -26.11
CA LEU A 73 14.44 -33.67 -24.90
C LEU A 73 15.15 -32.33 -25.20
N GLU A 74 15.63 -32.13 -26.43
CA GLU A 74 16.24 -30.86 -26.87
C GLU A 74 15.22 -29.71 -26.99
N SER A 75 13.96 -29.99 -27.36
CA SER A 75 12.89 -28.97 -27.43
C SER A 75 12.41 -28.52 -26.03
N VAL A 76 12.84 -29.18 -24.96
CA VAL A 76 12.57 -28.74 -23.57
C VAL A 76 13.47 -27.58 -23.18
N LEU A 77 14.62 -27.40 -23.86
CA LEU A 77 15.54 -26.27 -23.63
C LEU A 77 15.11 -25.00 -24.37
N ASP A 78 14.29 -25.10 -25.43
CA ASP A 78 13.77 -23.95 -26.19
C ASP A 78 12.27 -23.74 -25.93
N PHE A 79 11.97 -23.11 -24.79
CA PHE A 79 10.61 -22.74 -24.37
C PHE A 79 10.07 -21.48 -25.06
N CYS A 80 10.84 -20.90 -25.99
CA CYS A 80 10.55 -19.62 -26.63
C CYS A 80 10.12 -19.83 -28.07
N SER A 81 8.99 -19.24 -28.46
CA SER A 81 8.54 -19.27 -29.84
C SER A 81 9.43 -18.37 -30.69
N ASN A 82 10.20 -18.95 -31.61
CA ASN A 82 11.05 -18.21 -32.55
C ASN A 82 10.26 -17.30 -33.52
N VAL A 83 8.93 -17.48 -33.63
CA VAL A 83 8.05 -16.67 -34.49
C VAL A 83 7.54 -15.43 -33.76
N THR A 84 7.15 -15.57 -32.50
CA THR A 84 6.52 -14.48 -31.72
C THR A 84 7.47 -13.84 -30.71
N GLY A 85 8.61 -14.47 -30.43
CA GLY A 85 9.54 -14.07 -29.37
C GLY A 85 8.99 -14.28 -27.95
N ILE A 86 7.84 -14.95 -27.80
CA ILE A 86 7.18 -15.17 -26.52
C ILE A 86 7.62 -16.51 -25.94
N CYS A 87 8.07 -16.47 -24.68
CA CYS A 87 8.49 -17.66 -23.96
C CYS A 87 7.39 -18.18 -23.03
N ALA A 88 7.28 -19.49 -22.88
CA ALA A 88 6.45 -20.08 -21.85
C ALA A 88 6.90 -19.61 -20.45
N GLY A 89 5.93 -19.37 -19.56
CA GLY A 89 6.11 -18.67 -18.30
C GLY A 89 5.96 -17.14 -18.39
N SER A 90 5.92 -16.56 -19.60
CA SER A 90 5.64 -15.12 -19.77
C SER A 90 4.19 -14.79 -19.37
N ALA A 91 3.99 -13.71 -18.61
CA ALA A 91 2.65 -13.26 -18.23
C ALA A 91 1.87 -12.77 -19.45
N VAL A 92 0.67 -13.32 -19.69
CA VAL A 92 -0.15 -13.00 -20.88
C VAL A 92 -0.53 -11.51 -20.90
N LEU A 93 -0.95 -10.96 -19.76
CA LEU A 93 -1.28 -9.53 -19.65
C LEU A 93 -0.04 -8.62 -19.79
N GLY A 94 1.17 -9.13 -19.50
CA GLY A 94 2.40 -8.39 -19.75
C GLY A 94 2.73 -8.21 -21.23
N ILE A 95 2.22 -9.10 -22.08
CA ILE A 95 2.37 -9.07 -23.54
C ILE A 95 1.29 -8.16 -24.16
N LEU A 96 0.03 -8.32 -23.71
CA LEU A 96 -1.11 -7.58 -24.26
C LEU A 96 -1.19 -6.12 -23.78
N TYR A 97 -0.91 -5.88 -22.49
CA TYR A 97 -1.09 -4.58 -21.83
C TYR A 97 0.17 -4.17 -21.05
N HIS A 98 1.29 -4.05 -21.77
CA HIS A 98 2.63 -3.85 -21.20
C HIS A 98 2.70 -2.75 -20.10
N ASN A 99 2.23 -1.53 -20.40
CA ASN A 99 2.31 -0.40 -19.48
C ASN A 99 1.49 -0.63 -18.20
N GLY A 100 0.25 -1.13 -18.34
CA GLY A 100 -0.62 -1.41 -17.20
C GLY A 100 -0.07 -2.53 -16.33
N TYR A 101 0.51 -3.57 -16.96
CA TYR A 101 1.13 -4.68 -16.25
C TYR A 101 2.38 -4.27 -15.47
N ILE A 102 3.23 -3.39 -16.01
CA ILE A 102 4.39 -2.83 -15.28
C ILE A 102 3.92 -2.06 -14.06
N ALA A 103 2.91 -1.19 -14.20
CA ALA A 103 2.37 -0.41 -13.08
C ALA A 103 1.76 -1.32 -11.98
N PHE A 104 1.00 -2.34 -12.40
CA PHE A 104 0.48 -3.39 -11.52
C PHE A 104 1.61 -4.08 -10.75
N LEU A 105 2.62 -4.60 -11.45
CA LEU A 105 3.71 -5.37 -10.85
C LEU A 105 4.53 -4.49 -9.90
N ALA A 106 4.82 -3.25 -10.28
CA ALA A 106 5.52 -2.29 -9.42
C ALA A 106 4.77 -2.04 -8.11
N CYS A 107 3.46 -1.76 -8.18
CA CYS A 107 2.64 -1.57 -6.99
C CYS A 107 2.60 -2.83 -6.11
N ASN A 108 2.45 -4.00 -6.74
CA ASN A 108 2.40 -5.28 -6.04
C ASN A 108 3.70 -5.58 -5.30
N THR A 109 4.86 -5.35 -5.94
CA THR A 109 6.18 -5.53 -5.32
C THR A 109 6.42 -4.54 -4.19
N ILE A 110 6.04 -3.27 -4.35
CA ILE A 110 6.13 -2.27 -3.27
C ILE A 110 5.27 -2.73 -2.09
N CYS A 111 4.05 -3.21 -2.33
CA CYS A 111 3.16 -3.71 -1.30
C CYS A 111 3.74 -4.92 -0.55
N PHE A 112 4.33 -5.86 -1.29
CA PHE A 112 4.99 -7.04 -0.73
C PHE A 112 6.16 -6.65 0.19
N ILE A 113 7.10 -5.84 -0.32
CA ILE A 113 8.27 -5.39 0.44
C ILE A 113 7.88 -4.54 1.65
N ALA A 114 6.89 -3.65 1.51
CA ALA A 114 6.38 -2.85 2.61
C ALA A 114 5.74 -3.71 3.70
N SER A 115 4.97 -4.74 3.32
CA SER A 115 4.37 -5.71 4.25
C SER A 115 5.42 -6.54 4.98
N LEU A 116 6.45 -7.02 4.28
CA LEU A 116 7.57 -7.71 4.93
C LEU A 116 8.31 -6.79 5.90
N SER A 117 8.56 -5.54 5.50
CA SER A 117 9.21 -4.54 6.35
C SER A 117 8.38 -4.27 7.62
N LEU A 118 7.06 -4.24 7.50
CA LEU A 118 6.13 -4.08 8.62
C LEU A 118 6.21 -5.29 9.58
N ILE A 119 6.23 -6.51 9.05
CA ILE A 119 6.39 -7.74 9.85
C ILE A 119 7.75 -7.74 10.56
N PHE A 120 8.84 -7.46 9.85
CA PHE A 120 10.17 -7.38 10.44
C PHE A 120 10.20 -6.38 11.60
N LEU A 121 9.68 -5.16 11.39
CA LEU A 121 9.65 -4.13 12.43
C LEU A 121 8.87 -4.57 13.68
N LEU A 122 7.74 -5.26 13.49
CA LEU A 122 6.89 -5.74 14.57
C LEU A 122 7.51 -6.93 15.33
N VAL A 123 8.20 -7.82 14.61
CA VAL A 123 8.90 -9.00 15.16
C VAL A 123 10.21 -8.62 15.85
N SER A 124 10.90 -7.56 15.41
CA SER A 124 12.17 -7.11 16.00
C SER A 124 12.06 -6.66 17.48
N GLY A 125 10.87 -6.64 18.07
CA GLY A 125 10.70 -6.34 19.50
C GLY A 125 11.08 -4.91 19.89
N ILE A 126 11.26 -4.02 18.91
CA ILE A 126 11.66 -2.63 19.15
C ILE A 126 10.57 -1.97 20.01
N PRO A 127 10.94 -1.31 21.13
CA PRO A 127 9.98 -0.64 21.98
C PRO A 127 9.22 0.43 21.19
N MET A 128 7.89 0.31 21.16
CA MET A 128 6.98 1.21 20.45
C MET A 128 6.79 2.55 21.16
N GLU A 129 7.56 2.81 22.23
CA GLU A 129 7.61 4.10 22.91
C GLU A 129 8.37 5.15 22.09
N ASN A 130 9.31 4.75 21.23
CA ASN A 130 10.06 5.72 20.45
C ASN A 130 9.17 6.33 19.35
N THR A 131 9.13 7.66 19.31
CA THR A 131 8.39 8.43 18.30
C THR A 131 8.84 8.06 16.88
N PHE A 132 10.12 7.73 16.69
CA PHE A 132 10.65 7.29 15.39
C PHE A 132 10.09 5.94 14.94
N THR A 133 10.03 4.95 15.84
CA THR A 133 9.49 3.60 15.53
C THR A 133 8.01 3.69 15.17
N MET A 134 7.24 4.44 15.95
CA MET A 134 5.81 4.70 15.67
C MET A 134 5.59 5.42 14.33
N TRP A 135 6.49 6.34 13.98
CA TRP A 135 6.44 7.03 12.69
C TRP A 135 6.76 6.06 11.55
N LEU A 136 7.82 5.26 11.65
CA LEU A 136 8.20 4.27 10.66
C LEU A 136 7.11 3.21 10.45
N LEU A 137 6.58 2.64 11.53
CA LEU A 137 5.49 1.67 11.49
C LEU A 137 4.28 2.21 10.71
N SER A 138 3.92 3.46 11.00
CA SER A 138 2.81 4.11 10.31
C SER A 138 3.10 4.37 8.84
N SER A 139 4.31 4.81 8.50
CA SER A 139 4.70 5.05 7.11
C SER A 139 4.64 3.75 6.32
N CYS A 140 5.20 2.66 6.86
CA CYS A 140 5.11 1.33 6.25
C CYS A 140 3.65 0.90 6.05
N MET A 141 2.79 1.05 7.07
CA MET A 141 1.38 0.69 6.95
C MET A 141 0.65 1.49 5.87
N CYS A 142 0.88 2.80 5.78
CA CYS A 142 0.28 3.62 4.74
C CYS A 142 0.76 3.24 3.33
N ILE A 143 2.06 2.97 3.18
CA ILE A 143 2.64 2.51 1.92
C ILE A 143 2.01 1.18 1.54
N THR A 144 1.92 0.22 2.46
CA THR A 144 1.29 -1.09 2.22
C THR A 144 -0.15 -0.95 1.76
N ILE A 145 -1.00 -0.21 2.49
CA ILE A 145 -2.43 -0.09 2.15
C ILE A 145 -2.61 0.65 0.82
N THR A 146 -1.83 1.70 0.58
CA THR A 146 -1.91 2.48 -0.66
C THR A 146 -1.49 1.65 -1.87
N SER A 147 -0.34 0.99 -1.77
CA SER A 147 0.15 0.12 -2.84
C SER A 147 -0.77 -1.08 -3.07
N LEU A 148 -1.40 -1.63 -2.02
CA LEU A 148 -2.39 -2.70 -2.16
C LEU A 148 -3.63 -2.21 -2.92
N ALA A 149 -4.16 -1.04 -2.57
CA ALA A 149 -5.30 -0.44 -3.26
C ALA A 149 -4.98 -0.18 -4.74
N LEU A 150 -3.82 0.40 -5.04
CA LEU A 150 -3.34 0.61 -6.42
C LEU A 150 -3.18 -0.71 -7.18
N THR A 151 -2.63 -1.74 -6.54
CA THR A 151 -2.46 -3.08 -7.14
C THR A 151 -3.81 -3.68 -7.53
N TYR A 152 -4.78 -3.66 -6.61
CA TYR A 152 -6.14 -4.13 -6.88
C TYR A 152 -6.77 -3.39 -8.06
N LEU A 153 -6.64 -2.08 -8.04
CA LEU A 153 -7.14 -1.18 -9.06
C LEU A 153 -6.53 -1.54 -10.43
N PHE A 154 -5.21 -1.61 -10.58
CA PHE A 154 -4.58 -1.97 -11.86
C PHE A 154 -4.93 -3.39 -12.31
N ALA A 155 -5.01 -4.35 -11.38
CA ALA A 155 -5.44 -5.71 -11.69
C ALA A 155 -6.86 -5.76 -12.25
N ALA A 156 -7.78 -4.98 -11.67
CA ALA A 156 -9.16 -4.91 -12.12
C ALA A 156 -9.27 -4.36 -13.55
N ILE A 157 -8.48 -3.35 -13.91
CA ILE A 157 -8.39 -2.85 -15.29
C ILE A 157 -7.87 -3.95 -16.22
N LEU A 158 -6.78 -4.60 -15.85
CA LEU A 158 -6.14 -5.60 -16.72
C LEU A 158 -7.01 -6.84 -16.98
N VAL A 159 -7.90 -7.20 -16.05
CA VAL A 159 -8.76 -8.39 -16.16
C VAL A 159 -10.13 -8.09 -16.79
N THR A 160 -10.58 -6.83 -16.77
CA THR A 160 -11.92 -6.46 -17.27
C THR A 160 -11.84 -6.05 -18.74
N PRO A 161 -12.60 -6.68 -19.65
CA PRO A 161 -12.60 -6.29 -21.06
C PRO A 161 -13.28 -4.93 -21.30
N ASP A 162 -12.73 -4.15 -22.24
CA ASP A 162 -13.16 -2.78 -22.56
C ASP A 162 -14.65 -2.65 -22.95
N THR A 163 -15.26 -3.74 -23.42
CA THR A 163 -16.66 -3.78 -23.84
C THR A 163 -17.66 -3.59 -22.69
N ILE A 164 -17.25 -3.86 -21.45
CA ILE A 164 -18.12 -3.77 -20.27
C ILE A 164 -18.14 -2.34 -19.70
N TRP A 165 -17.06 -1.56 -19.88
CA TRP A 165 -16.94 -0.23 -19.31
C TRP A 165 -16.35 0.78 -20.29
N PRO A 166 -17.15 1.45 -21.13
CA PRO A 166 -16.64 2.42 -22.11
C PRO A 166 -16.03 3.71 -21.51
N ASN A 167 -16.10 3.91 -20.19
CA ASN A 167 -15.65 5.13 -19.49
C ASN A 167 -14.79 4.85 -18.23
N TYR A 168 -14.00 3.77 -18.22
CA TYR A 168 -13.26 3.34 -17.01
C TYR A 168 -12.16 4.33 -16.57
N ASP A 169 -11.51 5.03 -17.51
CA ASP A 169 -10.42 5.97 -17.20
C ASP A 169 -10.83 7.05 -16.19
N ASN A 170 -12.06 7.57 -16.31
CA ASN A 170 -12.55 8.65 -15.44
C ASN A 170 -12.88 8.16 -14.03
N VAL A 171 -13.56 7.02 -13.89
CA VAL A 171 -13.94 6.47 -12.58
C VAL A 171 -12.70 6.11 -11.77
N PHE A 172 -11.72 5.54 -12.45
CA PHE A 172 -10.48 5.11 -11.84
C PHE A 172 -9.60 6.30 -11.45
N ALA A 173 -9.46 7.30 -12.33
CA ALA A 173 -8.76 8.53 -12.01
C ALA A 173 -9.39 9.24 -10.80
N ILE A 174 -10.73 9.28 -10.72
CA ILE A 174 -11.44 9.83 -9.55
C ILE A 174 -11.12 9.01 -8.29
N ALA A 175 -11.15 7.68 -8.35
CA ALA A 175 -10.81 6.84 -7.21
C ALA A 175 -9.37 7.07 -6.71
N LEU A 176 -8.42 7.22 -7.63
CA LEU A 176 -7.03 7.55 -7.33
C LEU A 176 -6.88 8.94 -6.69
N ILE A 177 -7.58 9.94 -7.21
CA ILE A 177 -7.56 11.31 -6.66
C ILE A 177 -8.13 11.32 -5.24
N VAL A 178 -9.26 10.65 -5.01
CA VAL A 178 -9.88 10.54 -3.69
C VAL A 178 -8.94 9.83 -2.73
N TRP A 179 -8.33 8.72 -3.14
CA TRP A 179 -7.36 7.98 -2.33
C TRP A 179 -6.12 8.82 -2.00
N ALA A 180 -5.55 9.52 -2.98
CA ALA A 180 -4.43 10.42 -2.80
C ALA A 180 -4.75 11.55 -1.80
N ALA A 181 -5.95 12.15 -1.90
CA ALA A 181 -6.40 13.18 -0.97
C ALA A 181 -6.45 12.65 0.47
N ILE A 182 -6.97 11.43 0.69
CA ILE A 182 -7.01 10.80 2.02
C ILE A 182 -5.59 10.59 2.57
N VAL A 183 -4.68 10.05 1.75
CA VAL A 183 -3.29 9.79 2.15
C VAL A 183 -2.55 11.09 2.49
N ILE A 184 -2.74 12.14 1.68
CA ILE A 184 -2.16 13.47 1.89
C ILE A 184 -2.67 14.09 3.19
N VAL A 185 -3.97 14.06 3.44
CA VAL A 185 -4.55 14.57 4.69
C VAL A 185 -3.99 13.81 5.89
N PHE A 186 -3.93 12.49 5.82
CA PHE A 186 -3.39 11.67 6.90
C PHE A 186 -1.91 11.95 7.19
N HIS A 187 -1.07 12.00 6.15
CA HIS A 187 0.35 12.34 6.30
C HIS A 187 0.54 13.79 6.77
N GLY A 188 -0.27 14.72 6.27
CA GLY A 188 -0.27 16.11 6.70
C GLY A 188 -0.53 16.23 8.21
N VAL A 189 -1.57 15.56 8.72
CA VAL A 189 -1.87 15.54 10.16
C VAL A 189 -0.71 14.93 10.97
N ARG A 190 -0.12 13.83 10.49
CA ARG A 190 1.02 13.17 11.14
C ARG A 190 2.26 14.07 11.21
N ILE A 191 2.59 14.73 10.10
CA ILE A 191 3.73 15.64 9.97
C ILE A 191 3.51 16.87 10.87
N VAL A 192 2.33 17.49 10.82
CA VAL A 192 1.99 18.62 11.69
C VAL A 192 2.11 18.21 13.16
N ARG A 193 1.59 17.04 13.55
CA ARG A 193 1.68 16.55 14.93
C ARG A 193 3.13 16.29 15.36
N PHE A 194 3.99 15.80 14.45
CA PHE A 194 5.42 15.63 14.69
C PHE A 194 6.14 16.97 14.90
N PHE A 195 5.91 17.95 14.02
CA PHE A 195 6.48 19.29 14.16
C PHE A 195 5.99 20.00 15.43
N VAL A 196 4.70 19.93 15.75
CA VAL A 196 4.13 20.53 16.97
C VAL A 196 4.75 19.91 18.23
N ARG A 197 4.93 18.58 18.28
CA ARG A 197 5.61 17.92 19.41
C ARG A 197 7.06 18.38 19.54
N LYS A 198 7.78 18.47 18.42
CA LYS A 198 9.17 18.93 18.40
C LYS A 198 9.29 20.41 18.82
N CYS A 199 8.41 21.29 18.35
CA CYS A 199 8.39 22.71 18.73
C CYS A 199 8.03 22.92 20.20
N ASN A 200 7.06 22.17 20.76
CA ASN A 200 6.72 22.26 22.19
C ASN A 200 7.88 21.78 23.09
N CYS A 201 8.71 20.85 22.65
CA CYS A 201 9.92 20.44 23.37
C CYS A 201 11.08 21.44 23.26
N ILE A 202 11.07 22.34 22.27
CA ILE A 202 12.12 23.36 22.09
C ILE A 202 11.76 24.66 22.84
N CYS A 203 10.46 24.92 23.08
CA CYS A 203 9.96 26.13 23.74
C CYS A 203 9.71 25.99 25.26
N ASN A 204 10.10 24.88 25.88
CA ASN A 204 9.91 24.61 27.31
C ASN A 204 11.23 24.14 27.92
#